data_AF-A0A8K0K044-F1
#
_entry.id   AF-A0A8K0K044-F1
#
_cell.length_a   1.000
_cell.length_b   1.000
_cell.length_c   1.000
_cell.angle_alpha   90.00
_cell.angle_beta   90.00
_cell.angle_gamma   90.00
#
_symmetry.space_group_name_H-M   'P 1'
#
loop_
_entity.id
_entity.type
_entity.pdbx_description
1 polymer ?
#
loop_
_entity_poly.entity_id
_entity_poly.type
_entity_poly.pdbx_seq_one_letter_code
_entity_poly.pdbx_strand_id
1 'polypeptide(L)' 'MEWVEIIEPRTKEHMYANLTTGECVWDPPPGMPVKKTDNNQWWELFDQNTSRFYYYNATSQKTVWHRPHNCDIIPLAKL' A
#
# COMPACT_ATOMS: atom_id res chain seq x y z
N MET A 1 -9.22 -5.84 -11.92
CA MET A 1 -8.98 -4.49 -11.36
C MET A 1 -8.69 -4.69 -9.89
N GLU A 2 -7.47 -4.35 -9.47
CA GLU A 2 -6.95 -4.68 -8.14
C GLU A 2 -7.11 -3.47 -7.22
N TRP A 3 -8.12 -3.52 -6.37
CA TRP A 3 -8.27 -2.57 -5.26
C TRP A 3 -7.56 -3.12 -4.04
N VAL A 4 -6.84 -2.26 -3.34
CA VAL A 4 -6.16 -2.57 -2.08
C VAL A 4 -6.64 -1.62 -1.01
N GLU A 5 -6.88 -2.16 0.18
CA GLU A 5 -7.03 -1.36 1.38
C GLU A 5 -5.65 -0.90 1.85
N ILE A 6 -5.53 0.39 2.16
CA ILE A 6 -4.34 1.02 2.72
C ILE A 6 -4.74 1.85 3.95
N ILE A 7 -3.76 2.11 4.80
CA ILE A 7 -3.92 2.90 6.03
C ILE A 7 -3.21 4.25 5.84
N GLU A 8 -3.97 5.34 5.88
CA GLU A 8 -3.44 6.69 5.76
C GLU A 8 -2.47 6.95 6.94
N PRO A 9 -1.20 7.29 6.68
CA PRO A 9 -0.17 7.24 7.72
C PRO A 9 -0.37 8.29 8.82
N ARG A 10 -1.09 9.39 8.56
CA ARG A 10 -1.32 10.50 9.49
C ARG A 10 -2.55 10.29 10.36
N THR A 11 -3.69 9.96 9.75
CA THR A 11 -4.98 9.78 10.43
C THR A 11 -5.19 8.35 10.92
N LYS A 12 -4.45 7.38 10.36
CA LYS A 12 -4.66 5.94 10.54
C LYS A 12 -6.01 5.46 10.03
N GLU A 13 -6.67 6.24 9.18
CA GLU A 13 -7.91 5.85 8.54
C GLU A 13 -7.67 4.88 7.39
N HIS A 14 -8.67 4.05 7.13
CA HIS A 14 -8.66 3.10 6.04
C HIS A 14 -9.11 3.79 4.75
N MET A 15 -8.36 3.56 3.68
CA MET A 15 -8.64 4.06 2.33
C MET A 15 -8.45 2.92 1.32
N TYR A 16 -9.03 3.03 0.14
CA TYR A 16 -8.94 2.03 -0.92
C TYR A 16 -8.29 2.64 -2.15
N ALA A 17 -7.22 2.01 -2.62
CA ALA A 17 -6.48 2.45 -3.80
C ALA A 17 -6.62 1.44 -4.94
N ASN A 18 -6.82 1.93 -6.15
CA ASN A 18 -6.84 1.14 -7.37
C ASN A 18 -5.44 1.10 -7.98
N LEU A 19 -4.81 -0.08 -7.97
CA LEU A 19 -3.44 -0.25 -8.46
C LEU A 19 -3.27 -0.03 -9.96
N THR A 20 -4.36 0.00 -10.73
CA THR A 20 -4.33 0.20 -12.17
C THR A 20 -4.55 1.65 -12.56
N THR A 21 -5.41 2.38 -11.84
CA THR A 21 -5.83 3.74 -12.23
C THR A 21 -5.21 4.84 -11.37
N GLY A 22 -4.64 4.52 -10.20
CA GLY A 22 -4.21 5.54 -9.23
C GLY A 22 -5.34 6.09 -8.36
N GLU A 23 -6.59 5.70 -8.62
CA GLU A 23 -7.75 6.23 -7.90
C GLU A 23 -7.73 5.83 -6.43
N CYS A 24 -8.06 6.79 -5.55
CA CYS A 24 -8.16 6.58 -4.10
C CYS A 24 -9.54 7.02 -3.61
N VAL A 25 -10.21 6.16 -2.86
CA VAL A 25 -11.54 6.42 -2.28
C VAL A 25 -11.59 5.99 -0.82
N TRP A 26 -12.42 6.65 -0.03
CA TRP A 26 -12.59 6.36 1.40
C TRP A 26 -13.49 5.15 1.66
N ASP A 27 -14.52 4.97 0.82
CA ASP A 27 -15.45 3.85 0.92
C ASP A 27 -15.05 2.69 0.01
N PRO A 28 -15.31 1.43 0.41
CA PRO A 28 -15.02 0.28 -0.43
C PRO A 28 -15.74 0.38 -1.79
N PRO A 29 -15.03 0.16 -2.91
CA PRO A 29 -15.65 0.17 -4.24
C PRO A 29 -16.72 -0.93 -4.34
N PRO A 30 -17.97 -0.58 -4.75
CA PRO A 30 -19.09 -1.51 -4.72
C PRO A 30 -18.90 -2.65 -5.73
N GLY A 31 -19.00 -3.89 -5.25
CA GLY A 31 -18.94 -5.09 -6.11
C GLY A 31 -17.54 -5.42 -6.64
N MET A 32 -16.50 -4.71 -6.21
CA MET A 32 -15.12 -4.95 -6.63
C MET A 32 -14.37 -5.75 -5.55
N PRO A 33 -13.54 -6.73 -5.93
CA PRO A 33 -12.69 -7.41 -4.97
C PRO A 33 -11.65 -6.44 -4.42
N VAL A 34 -11.59 -6.35 -3.09
CA VAL A 34 -10.62 -5.55 -2.36
C VAL A 34 -9.68 -6.48 -1.60
N LYS A 35 -8.38 -6.28 -1.78
CA LYS A 35 -7.36 -6.91 -0.95
C LYS A 35 -7.22 -6.11 0.34
N LYS A 36 -7.66 -6.70 1.46
CA LYS A 36 -7.53 -6.07 2.78
C LYS A 36 -6.08 -6.00 3.24
N THR A 37 -5.83 -5.10 4.18
CA THR A 37 -4.54 -4.97 4.83
C THR A 37 -4.23 -6.26 5.60
N ASP A 38 -3.02 -6.80 5.43
CA ASP A 38 -2.57 -8.03 6.09
C ASP A 38 -1.15 -7.85 6.66
N ASN A 39 -0.80 -8.67 7.66
CA ASN A 39 0.53 -8.62 8.30
C ASN A 39 1.66 -8.94 7.33
N ASN A 40 1.41 -9.73 6.28
CA ASN A 40 2.39 -10.07 5.25
C ASN A 40 2.43 -9.04 4.10
N GLN A 41 1.63 -7.98 4.18
CA GLN A 41 1.55 -6.94 3.16
C GLN A 41 2.59 -5.84 3.40
N TRP A 42 3.33 -5.49 2.35
CA TRP A 42 4.30 -4.40 2.35
C TRP A 42 4.04 -3.48 1.17
N TRP A 43 4.01 -2.18 1.43
CA TRP A 43 3.86 -1.17 0.40
C TRP A 43 5.23 -0.76 -0.12
N GLU A 44 5.45 -0.89 -1.41
CA GLU A 44 6.59 -0.30 -2.11
C GLU A 44 6.26 1.17 -2.39
N LEU A 45 7.06 2.07 -1.82
CA LEU A 45 6.94 3.51 -1.91
C LEU A 45 8.25 4.09 -2.46
N PHE A 46 8.21 5.30 -3.00
CA PHE A 46 9.41 5.97 -3.53
C PHE A 46 9.75 7.19 -2.68
N ASP A 47 10.96 7.21 -2.12
CA ASP A 47 11.49 8.36 -1.41
C ASP A 47 12.23 9.27 -2.39
N GLN A 48 11.66 10.45 -2.61
CA GLN A 48 12.21 11.47 -3.51
C GLN A 48 13.55 12.04 -2.99
N ASN A 49 13.75 12.07 -1.66
CA ASN A 49 14.97 12.66 -1.07
C ASN A 49 16.20 11.82 -1.37
N THR A 50 16.07 10.50 -1.30
CA THR A 50 17.17 9.56 -1.59
C THR A 50 17.10 8.95 -2.99
N SER A 51 16.03 9.24 -3.75
CA SER A 51 15.75 8.69 -5.09
C SER A 51 15.76 7.16 -5.10
N ARG A 52 15.12 6.54 -4.10
CA ARG A 52 15.11 5.08 -3.90
C ARG A 52 13.75 4.58 -3.45
N PHE A 53 13.46 3.33 -3.77
CA PHE A 53 12.32 2.63 -3.21
C PHE A 53 12.57 2.25 -1.75
N TYR A 54 11.49 2.23 -0.97
CA TYR A 54 11.46 1.69 0.37
C TYR A 54 10.14 0.92 0.59
N TYR A 55 10.12 0.08 1.61
CA TYR A 55 9.02 -0.82 1.89
C TYR A 55 8.48 -0.57 3.29
N TYR A 56 7.16 -0.36 3.38
CA TYR A 56 6.47 -0.10 4.64
C TYR A 56 5.41 -1.16 4.92
N ASN A 57 5.41 -1.72 6.14
CA ASN A 57 4.39 -2.64 6.61
C ASN A 57 3.44 -1.91 7.56
N ALA A 58 2.20 -1.72 7.16
CA ALA A 58 1.24 -0.93 7.92
C ALA A 58 0.84 -1.56 9.26
N THR A 59 0.79 -2.89 9.34
CA THR A 59 0.41 -3.58 10.59
C THR A 59 1.51 -3.52 11.64
N SER A 60 2.76 -3.80 11.25
CA SER A 60 3.91 -3.78 12.17
C SER A 60 4.55 -2.40 12.30
N GLN A 61 4.13 -1.43 11.47
CA GLN A 61 4.66 -0.08 11.40
C GLN A 61 6.18 -0.04 11.14
N LYS A 62 6.68 -1.01 10.38
CA LYS A 62 8.10 -1.15 10.04
C LYS A 62 8.39 -0.58 8.67
N THR A 63 9.53 0.12 8.56
CA THR A 63 10.10 0.59 7.29
C THR A 63 11.42 -0.12 7.05
N VAL A 64 11.62 -0.62 5.84
CA VAL A 64 12.88 -1.23 5.39
C VAL A 64 13.26 -0.69 4.01
N TRP A 65 14.56 -0.62 3.76
CA TRP A 65 15.08 -0.16 2.47
C TRP A 65 15.19 -1.29 1.44
N HIS A 66 15.36 -2.53 1.91
CA HIS A 66 15.48 -3.70 1.05
C HIS A 66 14.14 -4.37 0.89
N ARG A 67 13.85 -4.85 -0.33
CA ARG A 67 12.61 -5.57 -0.64
C ARG A 67 12.49 -6.82 0.25
N PRO A 68 11.44 -6.94 1.08
CA PRO A 68 11.25 -8.13 1.90
C PRO A 68 10.90 -9.34 1.04
N HIS A 69 11.34 -10.52 1.47
CA HIS A 69 11.11 -11.79 0.79
C HIS A 69 9.90 -12.52 1.36
N ASN A 70 9.24 -13.34 0.52
CA ASN A 70 8.08 -14.16 0.89
C ASN A 70 6.89 -13.34 1.43
N CYS A 71 6.84 -12.07 1.04
CA CYS A 71 5.79 -11.13 1.40
C CYS A 71 5.01 -10.68 0.17
N ASP A 72 3.83 -10.14 0.44
CA ASP A 72 3.00 -9.52 -0.58
C ASP A 72 3.38 -8.05 -0.76
N ILE A 73 3.92 -7.70 -1.94
CA ILE A 73 4.38 -6.33 -2.23
C ILE A 73 3.31 -5.58 -3.02
N ILE A 74 2.82 -4.48 -2.46
CA ILE A 74 1.86 -3.57 -3.08
C ILE A 74 2.63 -2.40 -3.70
N PRO A 75 2.68 -2.25 -5.04
CA PRO A 75 3.49 -1.24 -5.72
C PRO A 75 2.83 0.15 -5.73
N LEU A 76 2.69 0.77 -4.56
CA LEU A 76 2.07 2.11 -4.43
C LEU A 76 2.91 3.23 -5.06
N ALA A 77 4.21 3.02 -5.24
CA ALA A 77 5.11 3.98 -5.88
C ALA A 77 4.77 4.30 -7.36
N LYS A 78 3.85 3.54 -7.96
CA LYS A 78 3.41 3.70 -9.35
C LYS A 78 2.04 4.35 -9.49
N LEU A 79 1.39 4.67 -8.38
CA LEU A 79 0.16 5.47 -8.33
C LEU A 79 0.51 6.95 -8.53
#